data_AF-A0A9W4ECQ2-F1
#
_entry.id   AF-A0A9W4ECQ2-F1
#
_cell.length_a   1.000
_cell.length_b   1.000
_cell.length_c   1.000
_cell.angle_alpha   90.00
_cell.angle_beta   90.00
_cell.angle_gamma   90.00
#
_symmetry.space_group_name_H-M   'P 1'
#
loop_
_entity.id
_entity.type
_entity.pdbx_description
1 polymer ?
#
loop_
_entity_poly.entity_id
_entity_poly.type
_entity_poly.pdbx_seq_one_letter_code
_entity_poly.pdbx_strand_id
1 'polypeptide(L)'
;MRGDLTVPSATGSTPVVGEHVHELYRGGVRFTSLDEPVRLDDPGPRDLRALDFVRVASARGLIVRWHLRTGEQADPALTARDLSHLQPPVSLDGSGADERIAQWRARFYLGRCMWRRGPGFVQIRDRRDGTLQRFELVRPEYAEAVPLLEEQRTDGVEPEVLAALRAERLLLTFGGLDWWAPYLLDRWPSPSMVL
;
A
#
# COMPACT_ATOMS: atom_id res chain seq x y z
N MET A 1 24.23 8.50 -8.77
CA MET A 1 23.54 9.78 -9.01
C MET A 1 22.41 9.87 -7.99
N ARG A 2 22.59 10.65 -6.91
CA ARG A 2 21.55 10.88 -5.89
C ARG A 2 20.66 11.99 -6.43
N GLY A 3 19.43 11.67 -6.81
CA GLY A 3 18.41 12.68 -7.07
C GLY A 3 17.58 12.82 -5.80
N ASP A 4 17.75 13.92 -5.08
CA ASP A 4 16.74 14.35 -4.12
C ASP A 4 15.53 14.79 -4.96
N LEU A 5 14.50 13.94 -4.98
CA LEU A 5 13.27 14.20 -5.72
C LEU A 5 12.20 14.64 -4.72
N THR A 6 12.09 15.95 -4.57
CA THR A 6 11.01 16.62 -3.86
C THR A 6 9.67 16.23 -4.48
N VAL A 7 8.72 15.79 -3.66
CA VAL A 7 7.32 15.63 -4.09
C VAL A 7 6.80 17.03 -4.47
N PRO A 8 6.30 17.24 -5.70
CA PRO A 8 5.96 18.58 -6.16
C PRO A 8 4.83 19.19 -5.34
N SER A 9 5.04 20.44 -4.91
CA SER A 9 4.00 21.31 -4.37
C SER A 9 2.90 21.55 -5.39
N ALA A 10 1.66 21.49 -4.94
CA ALA A 10 0.44 21.50 -5.73
C ALA A 10 0.30 22.76 -6.60
N THR A 11 0.33 22.58 -7.94
CA THR A 11 -0.36 23.41 -8.93
C THR A 11 -0.30 22.69 -10.28
N GLY A 12 -1.26 21.80 -10.51
CA GLY A 12 -1.35 20.89 -11.65
C GLY A 12 -2.13 19.66 -11.20
N SER A 13 -2.91 19.03 -12.08
CA SER A 13 -3.58 17.76 -11.75
C SER A 13 -2.50 16.78 -11.28
N THR A 14 -2.48 16.49 -9.97
CA THR A 14 -1.46 15.62 -9.38
C THR A 14 -1.60 14.26 -10.06
N PRO A 15 -0.56 13.74 -10.73
CA PRO A 15 -0.65 12.43 -11.36
C PRO A 15 -1.07 11.41 -10.31
N VAL A 16 -1.94 10.47 -10.70
CA VAL A 16 -2.31 9.35 -9.84
C VAL A 16 -1.00 8.70 -9.40
N VAL A 17 -0.84 8.43 -8.10
CA VAL A 17 0.41 7.91 -7.52
C VAL A 17 0.95 6.71 -8.30
N GLY A 18 0.04 5.85 -8.78
CA GLY A 18 0.26 4.76 -9.72
C GLY A 18 1.10 5.15 -10.94
N GLU A 19 0.72 6.20 -11.65
CA GLU A 19 1.37 6.71 -12.87
C GLU A 19 2.73 7.30 -12.55
N HIS A 20 2.84 8.08 -11.48
CA HIS A 20 4.11 8.69 -11.11
C HIS A 20 5.19 7.64 -10.77
N VAL A 21 4.85 6.60 -9.98
CA VAL A 21 5.79 5.49 -9.74
C VAL A 21 6.13 4.76 -11.04
N HIS A 22 5.15 4.61 -11.95
CA HIS A 22 5.37 3.96 -13.24
C HIS A 22 6.39 4.72 -14.09
N GLU A 23 6.26 6.05 -14.19
CA GLU A 23 7.18 6.93 -14.90
C GLU A 23 8.60 6.85 -14.34
N LEU A 24 8.76 6.97 -13.01
CA LEU A 24 10.05 6.83 -12.34
C LEU A 24 10.70 5.48 -12.66
N TYR A 25 9.94 4.39 -12.53
CA TYR A 25 10.45 3.06 -12.80
C TYR A 25 10.86 2.88 -14.27
N ARG A 26 10.07 3.39 -15.22
CA ARG A 26 10.42 3.37 -16.65
C ARG A 26 11.63 4.23 -16.98
N GLY A 27 11.81 5.34 -16.29
CA GLY A 27 13.00 6.20 -16.36
C GLY A 27 14.26 5.58 -15.75
N GLY A 28 14.20 4.35 -15.22
CA GLY A 28 15.34 3.65 -14.65
C GLY A 28 15.57 3.89 -13.16
N VAL A 29 14.69 4.64 -12.49
CA VAL A 29 14.77 4.84 -11.04
C VAL A 29 14.47 3.52 -10.32
N ARG A 30 15.37 3.12 -9.42
CA ARG A 30 15.23 1.91 -8.58
C ARG A 30 15.25 2.22 -7.10
N PHE A 31 15.61 3.44 -6.75
CA PHE A 31 15.70 3.94 -5.39
C PHE A 31 15.24 5.39 -5.34
N THR A 32 14.44 5.74 -4.34
CA THR A 32 14.02 7.11 -4.03
C THR A 32 13.84 7.28 -2.52
N SER A 33 13.60 8.51 -2.06
CA SER A 33 13.29 8.82 -0.67
C SER A 33 12.04 9.69 -0.54
N LEU A 34 11.35 9.56 0.60
CA LEU A 34 10.36 10.54 1.04
C LEU A 34 11.01 11.48 2.04
N ASP A 35 10.91 12.78 1.78
CA ASP A 35 11.62 13.81 2.57
C ASP A 35 11.01 14.00 3.97
N GLU A 36 9.69 13.87 4.09
CA GLU A 36 9.00 13.98 5.39
C GLU A 36 8.45 12.62 5.83
N PRO A 37 8.47 12.32 7.14
CA PRO A 37 7.85 11.12 7.69
C PRO A 37 6.37 11.00 7.29
N VAL A 38 5.90 9.78 7.09
CA VAL A 38 4.48 9.47 6.94
C VAL A 38 3.86 9.37 8.34
N ARG A 39 2.83 10.17 8.62
CA ARG A 39 2.11 10.16 9.90
C ARG A 39 0.82 9.38 9.79
N LEU A 40 0.57 8.44 10.71
CA LEU A 40 -0.66 7.65 10.81
C LEU A 40 -1.43 7.87 12.11
N ASP A 41 -0.80 8.53 13.09
CA ASP A 41 -1.41 8.97 14.34
C ASP A 41 -2.44 10.10 14.13
N ASP A 42 -2.11 11.01 13.21
CA ASP A 42 -2.94 12.14 12.78
C ASP A 42 -2.62 12.42 11.29
N PRO A 43 -3.12 11.55 10.39
CA PRO A 43 -2.78 11.60 8.97
C PRO A 43 -3.51 12.72 8.26
N GLY A 44 -2.79 13.46 7.42
CA GLY A 44 -3.38 14.30 6.39
C GLY A 44 -3.49 13.59 5.03
N PRO A 45 -4.13 14.21 4.03
CA PRO A 45 -4.15 13.69 2.66
C PRO A 45 -2.75 13.45 2.06
N ARG A 46 -1.74 14.21 2.50
CA ARG A 46 -0.34 14.01 2.09
C ARG A 46 0.21 12.68 2.60
N ASP A 47 -0.08 12.31 3.84
CA ASP A 47 0.42 11.07 4.45
C ASP A 47 -0.16 9.84 3.77
N LEU A 48 -1.46 9.86 3.43
CA LEU A 48 -2.07 8.78 2.66
C LEU A 48 -1.50 8.67 1.26
N ARG A 49 -1.27 9.79 0.55
CA ARG A 49 -0.60 9.76 -0.77
C ARG A 49 0.84 9.23 -0.67
N ALA A 50 1.57 9.58 0.38
CA ALA A 50 2.93 9.09 0.62
C ALA A 50 2.93 7.59 0.95
N LEU A 51 1.98 7.11 1.75
CA LEU A 51 1.81 5.69 2.03
C LEU A 51 1.40 4.91 0.78
N ASP A 52 0.52 5.50 -0.05
CA ASP A 52 0.14 4.96 -1.35
C ASP A 52 1.35 4.86 -2.30
N PHE A 53 2.23 5.87 -2.29
CA PHE A 53 3.48 5.83 -3.05
C PHE A 53 4.35 4.66 -2.62
N VAL A 54 4.52 4.43 -1.32
CA VAL A 54 5.26 3.28 -0.79
C VAL A 54 4.60 1.96 -1.22
N ARG A 55 3.27 1.87 -1.19
CA ARG A 55 2.50 0.69 -1.63
C ARG A 55 2.73 0.35 -3.09
N VAL A 56 2.57 1.33 -3.97
CA VAL A 56 2.76 1.20 -5.42
C VAL A 56 4.23 0.92 -5.77
N ALA A 57 5.17 1.62 -5.12
CA ALA A 57 6.61 1.41 -5.30
C ALA A 57 7.05 0.01 -4.84
N SER A 58 6.51 -0.46 -3.71
CA SER A 58 6.72 -1.82 -3.20
C SER A 58 6.32 -2.85 -4.24
N ALA A 59 5.13 -2.73 -4.84
CA ALA A 59 4.63 -3.66 -5.86
C ALA A 59 5.54 -3.76 -7.10
N ARG A 60 6.22 -2.65 -7.46
CA ARG A 60 7.11 -2.56 -8.63
C ARG A 60 8.57 -2.84 -8.31
N GLY A 61 8.92 -3.06 -7.04
CA GLY A 61 10.31 -3.23 -6.61
C GLY A 61 11.15 -1.96 -6.74
N LEU A 62 10.52 -0.77 -6.68
CA LEU A 62 11.21 0.50 -6.52
C LEU A 62 11.46 0.72 -5.03
N ILE A 63 12.73 0.79 -4.61
CA ILE A 63 13.09 0.94 -3.20
C ILE A 63 12.75 2.36 -2.74
N VAL A 64 12.00 2.49 -1.65
CA VAL A 64 11.69 3.77 -1.03
C VAL A 64 12.36 3.85 0.32
N ARG A 65 13.16 4.88 0.54
CA ARG A 65 13.65 5.27 1.85
C ARG A 65 12.62 6.18 2.50
N TRP A 66 11.96 5.71 3.56
CA TRP A 66 10.89 6.46 4.21
C TRP A 66 10.92 6.28 5.73
N HIS A 67 10.26 7.20 6.43
CA HIS A 67 10.15 7.22 7.88
C HIS A 67 8.67 7.16 8.25
N LEU A 68 8.32 6.38 9.28
CA LEU A 68 6.93 6.20 9.70
C LEU A 68 6.74 6.71 11.13
N ARG A 69 5.64 7.42 11.35
CA ARG A 69 5.13 7.78 12.68
C ARG A 69 3.76 7.15 12.87
N THR A 70 3.65 6.22 13.81
CA THR A 70 2.39 5.57 14.17
C THR A 70 1.76 6.17 15.43
N GLY A 71 2.53 6.93 16.21
CA GLY A 71 2.14 7.38 17.54
C GLY A 71 2.36 6.31 18.60
N GLU A 72 2.46 6.74 19.87
CA GLU A 72 2.81 5.87 21.00
C GLU A 72 1.75 4.82 21.32
N GLN A 73 0.48 5.09 20.98
CA GLN A 73 -0.66 4.22 21.27
C GLN A 73 -1.06 3.32 20.09
N ALA A 74 -0.21 3.24 19.06
CA ALA A 74 -0.50 2.41 17.91
C ALA A 74 -0.57 0.93 18.29
N ASP A 75 -1.59 0.24 17.77
CA ASP A 75 -1.69 -1.23 17.85
C ASP A 75 -0.40 -1.85 17.28
N PRO A 76 0.35 -2.67 18.05
CA PRO A 76 1.52 -3.37 17.54
C PRO A 76 1.25 -4.18 16.27
N ALA A 77 0.02 -4.67 16.09
CA ALA A 77 -0.40 -5.40 14.90
C ALA A 77 -0.33 -4.56 13.61
N LEU A 78 -0.39 -3.22 13.70
CA LEU A 78 -0.25 -2.33 12.56
C LEU A 78 1.06 -2.56 11.81
N THR A 79 2.18 -2.55 12.55
CA THR A 79 3.53 -2.71 11.97
C THR A 79 3.90 -4.18 11.81
N ALA A 80 3.42 -5.03 12.72
CA ALA A 80 3.72 -6.45 12.71
C ALA A 80 2.98 -7.19 11.59
N ARG A 81 1.77 -6.77 11.23
CA ARG A 81 0.88 -7.44 10.26
C ARG A 81 0.44 -6.52 9.15
N ASP A 82 -0.28 -5.44 9.47
CA ASP A 82 -1.14 -4.77 8.48
C ASP A 82 -0.38 -4.02 7.40
N LEU A 83 0.78 -3.45 7.76
CA LEU A 83 1.70 -2.76 6.86
C LEU A 83 2.91 -3.62 6.48
N SER A 84 3.06 -4.81 7.06
CA SER A 84 4.23 -5.69 6.87
C SER A 84 4.43 -6.18 5.43
N HIS A 85 3.43 -5.98 4.55
CA HIS A 85 3.51 -6.22 3.10
C HIS A 85 4.19 -5.11 2.31
N LEU A 86 4.39 -3.93 2.92
CA LEU A 86 5.15 -2.81 2.36
C LEU A 86 6.63 -2.95 2.67
N GLN A 87 7.48 -2.33 1.85
CA GLN A 87 8.90 -2.19 2.17
C GLN A 87 9.07 -1.53 3.56
N PRO A 88 9.91 -2.10 4.43
CA PRO A 88 10.05 -1.61 5.80
C PRO A 88 10.62 -0.18 5.83
N PRO A 89 10.13 0.70 6.72
CA PRO A 89 10.68 2.04 6.85
C PRO A 89 12.10 2.01 7.43
N VAL A 90 12.82 3.12 7.28
CA VAL A 90 14.13 3.34 7.90
C VAL A 90 14.00 3.56 9.40
N SER A 91 12.97 4.27 9.83
CA SER A 91 12.69 4.52 11.24
C SER A 91 11.20 4.46 11.54
N LEU A 92 10.92 4.20 12.81
CA LEU A 92 9.61 4.14 13.43
C LEU A 92 9.71 4.91 14.75
N ASP A 93 8.64 5.58 15.17
CA ASP A 93 8.54 6.23 16.47
C ASP A 93 8.08 5.26 17.58
N GLY A 94 8.28 5.66 18.84
CA GLY A 94 7.86 4.88 20.01
C GLY A 94 8.87 3.80 20.45
N SER A 95 8.54 3.12 21.55
CA SER A 95 9.41 2.12 22.16
C SER A 95 9.59 0.88 21.26
N GLY A 96 10.75 0.23 21.37
CA GLY A 96 11.09 -0.97 20.61
C GLY A 96 11.05 -0.78 19.09
N ALA A 97 11.32 0.43 18.59
CA ALA A 97 11.26 0.76 17.17
C ALA A 97 12.19 -0.14 16.34
N ASP A 98 13.40 -0.39 16.82
CA ASP A 98 14.40 -1.21 16.13
C ASP A 98 13.96 -2.68 16.03
N GLU A 99 13.41 -3.25 17.11
CA GLU A 99 12.88 -4.61 17.10
C GLU A 99 11.66 -4.74 16.18
N ARG A 100 10.76 -3.75 16.20
CA ARG A 100 9.59 -3.71 15.30
C ARG A 100 10.01 -3.61 13.83
N ILE A 101 11.01 -2.79 13.51
CA ILE A 101 11.58 -2.71 12.16
C ILE A 101 12.25 -4.02 11.76
N ALA A 102 13.00 -4.66 12.66
CA ALA A 102 13.61 -5.96 12.41
C ALA A 102 12.55 -7.05 12.13
N GLN A 103 11.46 -7.05 12.89
CA GLN A 103 10.33 -7.95 12.66
C GLN A 103 9.62 -7.67 11.33
N TRP A 104 9.42 -6.39 10.98
CA TRP A 104 8.85 -6.01 9.68
C TRP A 104 9.73 -6.51 8.54
N ARG A 105 11.06 -6.29 8.60
CA ARG A 105 12.03 -6.81 7.62
C ARG A 105 11.95 -8.32 7.47
N ALA A 106 11.83 -9.07 8.57
CA ALA A 106 11.72 -10.52 8.54
C ALA A 106 10.41 -11.03 7.92
N ARG A 107 9.36 -10.20 7.92
CA ARG A 107 8.04 -10.54 7.37
C ARG A 107 7.86 -10.04 5.94
N PHE A 108 8.55 -9.00 5.54
CA PHE A 108 8.36 -8.40 4.22
C PHE A 108 8.78 -9.34 3.09
N TYR A 109 7.89 -9.48 2.10
CA TYR A 109 8.20 -10.01 0.77
C TYR A 109 7.15 -9.54 -0.25
N LEU A 110 7.51 -9.51 -1.53
CA LEU A 110 6.62 -9.10 -2.61
C LEU A 110 5.49 -10.12 -2.85
N GLY A 111 4.29 -9.62 -3.13
CA GLY A 111 3.06 -10.39 -3.22
C GLY A 111 2.44 -10.81 -1.88
N ARG A 112 2.85 -10.21 -0.75
CA ARG A 112 2.30 -10.55 0.59
C ARG A 112 0.85 -10.09 0.78
N CYS A 113 0.45 -8.95 0.22
CA CYS A 113 -0.95 -8.50 0.14
C CYS A 113 -1.14 -7.80 -1.20
N MET A 114 -1.82 -8.46 -2.13
CA MET A 114 -1.91 -8.01 -3.51
C MET A 114 -3.28 -8.30 -4.10
N TRP A 115 -3.60 -7.61 -5.19
CA TRP A 115 -4.76 -7.91 -6.01
C TRP A 115 -4.41 -7.95 -7.50
N ARG A 116 -5.28 -8.61 -8.27
CA ARG A 116 -5.25 -8.61 -9.73
C ARG A 116 -6.67 -8.58 -10.29
N ARG A 117 -6.81 -8.05 -11.49
CA ARG A 117 -8.05 -8.11 -12.27
C ARG A 117 -8.00 -9.27 -13.26
N GLY A 118 -9.05 -10.07 -13.30
CA GLY A 118 -9.34 -11.01 -14.37
C GLY A 118 -10.60 -10.59 -15.15
N PRO A 119 -10.97 -11.33 -16.20
CA PRO A 119 -12.22 -11.08 -16.92
C PRO A 119 -13.42 -11.30 -15.98
N GLY A 120 -14.11 -10.22 -15.59
CA GLY A 120 -15.30 -10.29 -14.75
C GLY A 120 -15.06 -10.55 -13.25
N PHE A 121 -13.82 -10.54 -12.77
CA PHE A 121 -13.53 -10.70 -11.34
C PHE A 121 -12.29 -9.92 -10.89
N VAL A 122 -12.21 -9.64 -9.59
CA VAL A 122 -10.98 -9.25 -8.91
C VAL A 122 -10.60 -10.35 -7.93
N GLN A 123 -9.31 -10.72 -7.92
CA GLN A 123 -8.78 -11.66 -6.94
C GLN A 123 -7.78 -10.95 -6.03
N ILE A 124 -8.00 -11.07 -4.73
CA ILE A 124 -7.09 -10.58 -3.68
C ILE A 124 -6.43 -11.79 -3.03
N ARG A 125 -5.12 -11.69 -2.84
CA ARG A 125 -4.32 -12.68 -2.12
C ARG A 125 -3.62 -11.97 -0.97
N ASP A 126 -3.95 -12.38 0.24
CA ASP A 126 -3.41 -11.81 1.46
C ASP A 126 -2.73 -12.90 2.29
N ARG A 127 -1.50 -12.64 2.72
CA ARG A 127 -0.69 -13.50 3.58
C ARG A 127 -0.18 -12.76 4.81
N ARG A 128 -0.75 -11.59 5.15
CA ARG A 128 -0.31 -10.78 6.28
C ARG A 128 -0.41 -11.54 7.60
N ASP A 129 -1.43 -12.38 7.77
CA ASP A 129 -1.63 -13.28 8.92
C ASP A 129 -0.78 -14.58 8.88
N GLY A 130 0.10 -14.73 7.89
CA GLY A 130 0.94 -15.93 7.74
C GLY A 130 0.28 -17.11 7.02
N THR A 131 -1.04 -17.07 6.83
CA THR A 131 -1.79 -18.01 5.97
C THR A 131 -2.33 -17.30 4.74
N LEU A 132 -2.46 -18.01 3.61
CA LEU A 132 -3.03 -17.43 2.40
C LEU A 132 -4.55 -17.34 2.51
N GLN A 133 -5.05 -16.11 2.65
CA GLN A 133 -6.44 -15.76 2.41
C GLN A 133 -6.64 -15.36 0.95
N ARG A 134 -7.71 -15.85 0.33
CA ARG A 134 -8.07 -15.54 -1.05
C ARG A 134 -9.49 -15.01 -1.09
N PHE A 135 -9.65 -13.82 -1.64
CA PHE A 135 -10.95 -13.22 -1.89
C PHE A 135 -11.18 -13.19 -3.39
N GLU A 136 -12.31 -13.74 -3.83
CA GLU A 136 -12.77 -13.70 -5.22
C GLU A 136 -13.97 -12.78 -5.30
N LEU A 137 -13.71 -11.54 -5.71
CA LEU A 137 -14.71 -10.49 -5.85
C LEU A 137 -15.34 -10.64 -7.23
N VAL A 138 -16.40 -11.44 -7.30
CA VAL A 138 -17.18 -11.71 -8.52
C VAL A 138 -18.45 -10.85 -8.62
N ARG A 139 -18.91 -10.30 -7.51
CA ARG A 139 -20.04 -9.38 -7.50
C ARG A 139 -19.60 -8.01 -8.04
N PRO A 140 -20.36 -7.38 -8.97
CA PRO A 140 -19.96 -6.13 -9.61
C PRO A 140 -19.59 -5.03 -8.63
N GLU A 141 -20.38 -4.83 -7.57
CA GLU A 141 -20.17 -3.76 -6.59
C GLU A 141 -18.82 -3.87 -5.85
N TYR A 142 -18.29 -5.09 -5.69
CA TYR A 142 -16.95 -5.30 -5.12
C TYR A 142 -15.85 -5.19 -6.19
N ALA A 143 -16.08 -5.75 -7.38
CA ALA A 143 -15.08 -5.74 -8.45
C ALA A 143 -14.85 -4.33 -9.02
N GLU A 144 -15.88 -3.48 -9.01
CA GLU A 144 -15.84 -2.08 -9.45
C GLU A 144 -15.30 -1.14 -8.38
N ALA A 145 -15.46 -1.48 -7.09
CA ALA A 145 -14.87 -0.72 -5.99
C ALA A 145 -13.34 -0.73 -6.00
N VAL A 146 -12.71 -1.86 -6.36
CA VAL A 146 -11.25 -2.00 -6.24
C VAL A 146 -10.46 -0.98 -7.09
N PRO A 147 -10.76 -0.73 -8.38
CA PRO A 147 -10.12 0.35 -9.13
C PRO A 147 -10.26 1.73 -8.49
N LEU A 148 -11.42 2.05 -7.90
CA LEU A 148 -11.62 3.33 -7.20
C LEU A 148 -10.75 3.41 -5.95
N LEU A 149 -10.69 2.32 -5.17
CA LEU A 149 -9.87 2.22 -3.96
C LEU A 149 -8.36 2.24 -4.27
N GLU A 150 -7.95 1.69 -5.42
CA GLU A 150 -6.57 1.79 -5.90
C GLU A 150 -6.16 3.25 -6.15
N GLU A 151 -7.11 4.11 -6.55
CA GLU A 151 -6.94 5.57 -6.68
C GLU A 151 -7.19 6.33 -5.36
N GLN A 152 -7.38 5.62 -4.23
CA GLN A 152 -7.76 6.16 -2.93
C GLN A 152 -9.08 6.98 -2.96
N ARG A 153 -10.04 6.54 -3.78
CA ARG A 153 -11.38 7.14 -3.90
C ARG A 153 -12.43 6.26 -3.24
N THR A 154 -12.95 6.72 -2.10
CA THR A 154 -13.99 6.01 -1.33
C THR A 154 -15.40 6.57 -1.53
N ASP A 155 -15.50 7.79 -2.04
CA ASP A 155 -16.75 8.51 -2.28
C ASP A 155 -17.68 7.82 -3.30
N GLY A 156 -17.09 7.11 -4.27
CA GLY A 156 -17.80 6.33 -5.28
C GLY A 156 -18.08 4.87 -4.89
N VAL A 157 -17.85 4.47 -3.64
CA VAL A 157 -18.00 3.08 -3.18
C VAL A 157 -19.11 2.96 -2.15
N GLU A 158 -19.98 1.96 -2.34
CA GLU A 158 -21.09 1.69 -1.42
C GLU A 158 -20.60 1.48 0.03
N PRO A 159 -21.25 2.09 1.04
CA PRO A 159 -20.81 1.99 2.43
C PRO A 159 -20.71 0.56 2.97
N GLU A 160 -21.60 -0.34 2.53
CA GLU A 160 -21.58 -1.76 2.92
C GLU A 160 -20.35 -2.48 2.35
N VAL A 161 -19.93 -2.13 1.13
CA VAL A 161 -18.71 -2.66 0.52
C VAL A 161 -17.49 -2.18 1.29
N LEU A 162 -17.42 -0.88 1.64
CA LEU A 162 -16.34 -0.35 2.49
C LEU A 162 -16.30 -1.05 3.85
N ALA A 163 -17.45 -1.25 4.49
CA ALA A 163 -17.54 -1.94 5.79
C ALA A 163 -17.04 -3.38 5.71
N ALA A 164 -17.43 -4.13 4.67
CA ALA A 164 -16.95 -5.49 4.44
C ALA A 164 -15.42 -5.53 4.21
N LEU A 165 -14.88 -4.62 3.41
CA LEU A 165 -13.44 -4.54 3.15
C LEU A 165 -12.63 -4.13 4.40
N ARG A 166 -13.19 -3.30 5.28
CA ARG A 166 -12.60 -2.99 6.59
C ARG A 166 -12.60 -4.20 7.52
N ALA A 167 -13.70 -4.96 7.56
CA ALA A 167 -13.79 -6.18 8.37
C ALA A 167 -12.69 -7.19 8.01
N GLU A 168 -12.37 -7.29 6.72
CA GLU A 168 -11.29 -8.13 6.19
C GLU A 168 -9.90 -7.46 6.22
N ARG A 169 -9.78 -6.26 6.81
CA ARG A 169 -8.54 -5.46 6.90
C ARG A 169 -7.90 -5.12 5.56
N LEU A 170 -8.66 -5.19 4.46
CA LEU A 170 -8.22 -4.82 3.12
C LEU A 170 -8.30 -3.29 2.93
N LEU A 171 -9.25 -2.67 3.63
CA LEU A 171 -9.32 -1.23 3.83
C LEU A 171 -8.94 -0.92 5.29
N LEU A 172 -7.86 -0.17 5.50
CA LEU A 172 -7.43 0.26 6.83
C LEU A 172 -7.92 1.68 7.08
N THR A 173 -8.11 2.06 8.34
CA THR A 173 -8.56 3.41 8.70
C THR A 173 -7.55 4.06 9.64
N PHE A 174 -7.07 5.26 9.28
CA PHE A 174 -6.12 6.06 10.02
C PHE A 174 -6.69 7.47 10.20
N GLY A 175 -6.86 7.94 11.44
CA GLY A 175 -7.44 9.27 11.69
C GLY A 175 -8.80 9.53 11.02
N GLY A 176 -9.61 8.48 10.81
CA GLY A 176 -10.88 8.56 10.09
C GLY A 176 -10.77 8.56 8.55
N LEU A 177 -9.56 8.51 8.01
CA LEU A 177 -9.31 8.36 6.57
C LEU A 177 -9.07 6.89 6.23
N ASP A 178 -9.73 6.42 5.18
CA ASP A 178 -9.53 5.06 4.69
C ASP A 178 -8.33 4.97 3.75
N TRP A 179 -7.66 3.82 3.79
CA TRP A 179 -6.52 3.51 2.96
C TRP A 179 -6.57 2.08 2.44
N TRP A 180 -6.51 1.94 1.12
CA TRP A 180 -6.49 0.64 0.44
C TRP A 180 -5.13 -0.05 0.61
N ALA A 181 -5.12 -1.21 1.28
CA ALA A 181 -3.88 -1.91 1.63
C ALA A 181 -3.29 -2.79 0.51
N PRO A 182 -4.08 -3.61 -0.20
CA PRO A 182 -3.55 -4.44 -1.28
C PRO A 182 -2.90 -3.60 -2.39
N TYR A 183 -1.76 -4.01 -2.91
CA TYR A 183 -1.23 -3.40 -4.14
C TYR A 183 -1.60 -4.17 -5.40
N LEU A 184 -1.77 -3.43 -6.49
CA LEU A 184 -1.93 -4.00 -7.82
C LEU A 184 -0.65 -4.72 -8.25
N LEU A 185 -0.75 -6.01 -8.57
CA LEU A 185 0.35 -6.74 -9.19
C LEU A 185 0.33 -6.55 -10.71
N ASP A 186 1.11 -5.58 -11.19
CA ASP A 186 1.23 -5.24 -12.62
C ASP A 186 1.89 -6.32 -13.48
N ARG A 187 2.75 -7.16 -12.88
CA ARG A 187 3.47 -8.22 -13.59
C ARG A 187 3.37 -9.51 -12.80
N TRP A 188 2.70 -10.50 -13.39
CA TRP A 188 2.63 -11.83 -12.79
C TRP A 188 3.98 -12.54 -13.01
N PRO A 189 4.71 -12.92 -11.95
CA PRO A 189 6.07 -13.46 -12.07
C PRO A 189 6.14 -14.91 -12.55
N SER A 190 5.00 -15.58 -12.74
CA SER A 190 4.95 -16.94 -13.27
C SER A 190 4.26 -16.89 -14.63
N PRO A 191 4.85 -17.35 -15.74
CA PRO A 191 4.04 -17.62 -16.92
C PRO A 191 2.88 -18.54 -16.50
N SER A 192 1.69 -18.30 -17.06
CA SER A 192 0.59 -19.28 -17.00
C SER A 192 1.21 -20.60 -17.46
N MET A 193 1.27 -21.61 -16.60
CA MET A 193 1.57 -22.96 -17.08
C MET A 193 0.46 -23.28 -18.08
N VAL A 194 0.82 -23.26 -19.35
CA VAL A 194 0.05 -23.88 -20.41
C VAL A 194 0.24 -25.38 -20.15
N LEU A 195 -0.76 -26.00 -19.54
CA LEU A 195 -0.92 -27.45 -19.56
C LEU A 195 -1.60 -27.83 -20.88
#